data_AF-A0A9X2MR41-F1
#
_entry.id   AF-A0A9X2MR41-F1
#
_cell.length_a   1.000
_cell.length_b   1.000
_cell.length_c   1.000
_cell.angle_alpha   90.00
_cell.angle_beta   90.00
_cell.angle_gamma   90.00
#
_symmetry.space_group_name_H-M   'P 1'
#
loop_
_entity.id
_entity.type
_entity.pdbx_description
1 polymer ?
#
loop_
_entity_poly.entity_id
_entity_poly.type
_entity_poly.pdbx_seq_one_letter_code
_entity_poly.pdbx_strand_id
1 'polypeptide(L)'
;MIFQETTGSDCDVMNQTVSYGNVNWNGQAWTYATNGITYYAAVQMNRYYTDGKARSWIRGVASHEVGHVLGLDDYNSDPNVVMCQAGSGRTVTSPQADDIAGVNDLYDF
;
A
#
# COMPACT_ATOMS: atom_id res chain seq x y z
N MET A 1 -18.21 3.38 -2.46
CA MET A 1 -18.27 2.33 -1.42
C MET A 1 -17.36 2.81 -0.30
N ILE A 2 -17.95 3.24 0.80
CA ILE A 2 -17.21 3.66 2.01
C ILE A 2 -17.36 2.47 2.96
N PHE A 3 -16.25 1.82 3.29
CA PHE A 3 -16.23 0.86 4.40
C PHE A 3 -16.07 1.69 5.67
N GLN A 4 -17.12 1.74 6.48
CA GLN A 4 -17.05 2.23 7.85
C GLN A 4 -17.68 1.13 8.71
N GLU A 5 -16.85 0.38 9.43
CA GLU A 5 -17.28 -0.62 10.40
C GLU A 5 -17.50 0.10 11.74
N THR A 6 -18.76 0.23 12.15
CA THR A 6 -19.14 0.63 13.52
C THR A 6 -19.33 -0.62 14.37
N THR A 7 -18.26 -1.30 14.77
CA THR A 7 -18.27 -2.22 15.93
C THR A 7 -16.86 -2.43 16.49
N GLY A 8 -16.52 -1.65 17.52
CA GLY A 8 -15.78 -2.09 18.72
C GLY A 8 -14.48 -2.89 18.58
N SER A 9 -13.73 -2.75 17.49
CA SER A 9 -12.31 -3.11 17.46
C SER A 9 -11.55 -1.83 17.14
N ASP A 10 -10.64 -1.41 18.01
CA ASP A 10 -9.79 -0.22 17.80
C ASP A 10 -8.73 -0.44 16.69
N CYS A 11 -8.95 -1.43 15.82
CA CYS A 11 -8.03 -1.96 14.82
C CYS A 11 -8.57 -1.70 13.41
N ASP A 12 -8.16 -0.60 12.78
CA ASP A 12 -8.68 -0.18 11.47
C ASP A 12 -7.62 -0.14 10.38
N VAL A 13 -7.98 -0.51 9.14
CA VAL A 13 -7.21 -0.19 7.94
C VAL A 13 -8.03 0.72 7.05
N MET A 14 -7.65 1.99 6.98
CA MET A 14 -8.36 3.01 6.21
C MET A 14 -7.76 3.19 4.82
N ASN A 15 -8.59 3.17 3.78
CA ASN A 15 -8.16 3.54 2.43
C ASN A 15 -8.90 4.79 1.98
N GLN A 16 -8.15 5.85 1.67
CA GLN A 16 -8.69 7.13 1.22
C GLN A 16 -8.07 7.56 -0.09
N THR A 17 -8.86 8.25 -0.91
CA THR A 17 -8.44 8.76 -2.22
C THR A 17 -8.81 10.23 -2.31
N VAL A 18 -7.81 11.11 -2.27
CA VAL A 18 -7.96 12.57 -2.23
C VAL A 18 -6.92 13.21 -3.14
N SER A 19 -7.18 14.43 -3.62
CA SER A 19 -6.17 15.21 -4.36
C SER A 19 -5.34 16.01 -3.37
N TYR A 20 -4.10 15.58 -3.13
CA TYR A 20 -3.16 16.26 -2.22
C TYR A 20 -2.25 17.26 -2.96
N GLY A 21 -2.40 17.37 -4.28
CA GLY A 21 -1.57 18.23 -5.13
C GLY A 21 -0.21 17.61 -5.45
N ASN A 22 0.73 18.47 -5.84
CA ASN A 22 2.08 18.07 -6.24
C ASN A 22 3.00 17.86 -5.02
N VAL A 23 2.87 16.70 -4.39
CA VAL A 23 3.55 16.33 -3.13
C VAL A 23 4.59 15.21 -3.28
N ASN A 24 4.98 14.88 -4.52
CA ASN A 24 5.98 13.88 -4.92
C ASN A 24 5.65 12.40 -4.65
N TRP A 25 4.45 12.09 -4.13
CA TRP A 25 3.99 10.72 -3.93
C TRP A 25 2.63 10.49 -4.60
N ASN A 26 2.48 9.32 -5.23
CA ASN A 26 1.24 8.89 -5.89
C ASN A 26 0.34 8.03 -4.99
N GLY A 27 0.95 7.33 -4.04
CA GLY A 27 0.33 6.70 -2.89
C GLY A 27 1.25 6.87 -1.68
N GLN A 28 0.70 6.72 -0.48
CA GLN A 28 1.49 6.56 0.74
C GLN A 28 0.72 5.72 1.74
N ALA A 29 1.44 4.99 2.58
CA ALA A 29 0.88 4.23 3.69
C ALA A 29 1.62 4.50 4.99
N TRP A 30 0.92 4.32 6.10
CA TRP A 30 1.52 4.30 7.43
C TRP A 30 0.72 3.42 8.37
N THR A 31 1.38 2.98 9.44
CA THR A 31 0.82 2.13 10.48
C THR A 31 1.10 2.74 11.86
N TYR A 32 0.13 2.62 12.77
CA TYR A 32 0.33 2.77 14.20
C TYR A 32 0.25 1.40 14.85
N ALA A 33 1.30 1.06 15.59
CA ALA A 33 1.40 -0.18 16.31
C ALA A 33 1.82 0.07 17.76
N THR A 34 1.30 -0.75 18.67
CA THR A 34 1.74 -0.80 20.07
C THR A 34 1.98 -2.24 20.46
N ASN A 35 3.10 -2.52 21.13
CA ASN A 35 3.50 -3.88 21.53
C ASN A 35 3.45 -4.91 20.38
N GLY A 36 3.83 -4.51 19.16
CA GLY A 36 3.82 -5.38 17.98
C GLY A 36 2.43 -5.62 17.36
N ILE A 37 1.38 -4.95 17.86
CA ILE A 37 0.03 -5.05 17.31
C ILE A 37 -0.28 -3.76 16.54
N THR A 38 -0.46 -3.87 15.23
CA THR A 38 -1.00 -2.79 14.41
C THR A 38 -2.49 -2.62 14.71
N TYR A 39 -2.84 -1.47 15.28
CA TYR A 39 -4.23 -1.10 15.59
C TYR A 39 -4.75 -0.01 14.65
N TYR A 40 -3.89 0.60 13.85
CA TYR A 40 -4.38 1.48 12.80
C TYR A 40 -3.41 1.46 11.64
N ALA A 41 -3.92 1.39 10.44
CA ALA A 41 -3.17 1.68 9.24
C ALA A 41 -3.99 2.57 8.31
N ALA A 42 -3.30 3.39 7.53
CA ALA A 42 -3.95 4.12 6.46
C ALA A 42 -3.16 4.04 5.17
N VAL A 43 -3.89 3.93 4.07
CA VAL A 43 -3.43 4.07 2.69
C VAL A 43 -4.08 5.32 2.12
N GLN A 44 -3.27 6.21 1.54
CA GLN A 44 -3.73 7.39 0.83
C GLN A 44 -3.33 7.31 -0.64
N MET A 45 -4.31 7.40 -1.53
CA MET A 45 -4.11 7.50 -2.97
C MET A 45 -4.20 8.97 -3.38
N ASN A 46 -3.17 9.49 -4.07
CA ASN A 46 -3.15 10.87 -4.52
C ASN A 46 -3.73 11.04 -5.93
N ARG A 47 -4.95 11.57 -5.99
CA ARG A 47 -5.66 11.86 -7.24
C ARG A 47 -4.90 12.77 -8.19
N TYR A 48 -4.05 13.67 -7.69
CA TYR A 48 -3.22 14.53 -8.52
C TYR A 48 -2.33 13.72 -9.49
N TYR A 49 -1.84 12.54 -9.07
CA TYR A 49 -1.01 11.66 -9.90
C TYR A 49 -1.76 10.44 -10.47
N THR A 50 -2.87 10.04 -9.87
CA THR A 50 -3.64 8.85 -10.29
C THR A 50 -4.76 9.16 -11.28
N ASP A 51 -5.31 10.37 -11.29
CA ASP A 51 -6.40 10.74 -12.20
C ASP A 51 -5.89 10.65 -13.66
N GLY A 52 -6.67 9.99 -14.53
CA GLY A 52 -6.30 9.72 -15.92
C GLY A 52 -5.30 8.58 -16.14
N LYS A 53 -4.80 7.92 -15.08
CA LYS A 53 -3.98 6.71 -15.20
C LYS A 53 -4.82 5.48 -15.50
N ALA A 54 -4.20 4.48 -16.12
CA ALA A 54 -4.82 3.19 -16.34
C ALA A 54 -5.18 2.51 -15.01
N ARG A 55 -6.30 1.77 -14.98
CA ARG A 55 -6.75 1.04 -13.79
C ARG A 55 -5.70 0.07 -13.25
N SER A 56 -4.92 -0.58 -14.14
CA SER A 56 -3.81 -1.45 -13.76
C SER A 56 -2.71 -0.69 -13.00
N TRP A 57 -2.35 0.51 -13.46
CA TRP A 57 -1.37 1.35 -12.80
C TRP A 57 -1.83 1.76 -11.40
N ILE A 58 -3.08 2.21 -11.28
CA ILE A 58 -3.68 2.59 -9.98
C ILE A 58 -3.74 1.38 -9.04
N ARG A 59 -4.11 0.21 -9.55
CA ARG A 59 -4.10 -1.05 -8.79
C ARG A 59 -2.69 -1.36 -8.29
N GLY A 60 -1.66 -1.21 -9.12
CA GLY A 60 -0.28 -1.44 -8.70
C GLY A 60 0.15 -0.52 -7.56
N VAL A 61 -0.23 0.76 -7.60
CA VAL A 61 0.04 1.69 -6.49
C VAL A 61 -0.70 1.23 -5.23
N ALA A 62 -2.00 0.96 -5.31
CA ALA A 62 -2.76 0.50 -4.15
C ALA A 62 -2.20 -0.82 -3.56
N SER A 63 -1.78 -1.76 -4.39
CA SER A 63 -1.18 -3.02 -3.92
C SER A 63 0.17 -2.82 -3.22
N HIS A 64 0.98 -1.88 -3.71
CA HIS A 64 2.24 -1.49 -3.07
C HIS A 64 2.02 -0.83 -1.71
N GLU A 65 1.10 0.14 -1.62
CA GLU A 65 0.77 0.78 -0.35
C GLU A 65 0.20 -0.21 0.68
N VAL A 66 -0.60 -1.18 0.24
CA VAL A 66 -1.08 -2.26 1.12
C VAL A 66 0.09 -3.15 1.58
N GLY A 67 1.13 -3.36 0.76
CA GLY A 67 2.33 -4.07 1.17
C GLY A 67 3.04 -3.39 2.34
N HIS A 68 3.14 -2.06 2.34
CA HIS A 68 3.64 -1.32 3.51
C HIS A 68 2.76 -1.48 4.76
N VAL A 69 1.44 -1.54 4.60
CA VAL A 69 0.52 -1.84 5.73
C VAL A 69 0.78 -3.22 6.32
N LEU A 70 1.17 -4.19 5.48
CA LEU A 70 1.57 -5.54 5.89
C LEU A 70 3.01 -5.62 6.42
N GLY A 71 3.74 -4.50 6.46
CA GLY A 71 5.09 -4.43 7.01
C GLY A 71 6.24 -4.60 6.02
N LEU A 72 5.95 -4.70 4.71
CA LEU A 72 7.00 -4.73 3.69
C LEU A 72 7.60 -3.35 3.43
N ASP A 73 8.89 -3.31 3.09
CA ASP A 73 9.60 -2.09 2.69
C ASP A 73 9.71 -1.97 1.17
N ASP A 74 10.08 -0.78 0.69
CA ASP A 74 10.35 -0.52 -0.72
C ASP A 74 11.46 -1.43 -1.27
N TYR A 75 11.24 -2.05 -2.43
CA TYR A 75 12.25 -2.83 -3.14
C TYR A 75 12.50 -2.34 -4.56
N ASN A 76 13.07 -1.14 -4.65
CA ASN A 76 13.26 -0.41 -5.90
C ASN A 76 14.29 -1.00 -6.87
N SER A 77 15.11 -1.97 -6.45
CA SER A 77 16.08 -2.61 -7.32
C SER A 77 15.50 -3.73 -8.19
N ASP A 78 14.30 -4.23 -7.89
CA ASP A 78 13.61 -5.20 -8.75
C ASP A 78 12.26 -4.65 -9.25
N PRO A 79 12.17 -4.22 -10.51
CA PRO A 79 10.91 -3.69 -11.05
C PRO A 79 9.79 -4.74 -11.16
N ASN A 80 10.10 -6.03 -10.97
CA ASN A 80 9.13 -7.10 -11.12
C ASN A 80 8.39 -7.44 -9.83
N VAL A 81 8.72 -6.84 -8.68
CA VAL A 81 7.98 -7.04 -7.42
C VAL A 81 6.98 -5.91 -7.18
N VAL A 82 5.93 -6.17 -6.39
CA VAL A 82 4.92 -5.12 -6.11
C VAL A 82 5.46 -4.05 -5.17
N MET A 83 6.45 -4.38 -4.34
CA MET A 83 7.15 -3.43 -3.48
C MET A 83 8.15 -2.52 -4.21
N CYS A 84 8.35 -2.64 -5.52
CA CYS A 84 9.04 -1.60 -6.27
C CYS A 84 8.13 -0.39 -6.46
N GLN A 85 8.61 0.83 -6.25
CA GLN A 85 7.78 2.02 -6.41
C GLN A 85 7.40 2.25 -7.89
N ALA A 86 6.22 2.84 -8.13
CA ALA A 86 5.81 3.20 -9.49
C ALA A 86 6.79 4.16 -10.19
N GLY A 87 7.40 5.08 -9.42
CA GLY A 87 8.42 6.01 -9.93
C GLY A 87 9.74 5.32 -10.31
N SER A 88 10.01 4.14 -9.73
CA SER A 88 11.20 3.33 -9.97
C SER A 88 11.02 2.33 -11.12
N GLY A 89 9.84 2.30 -11.76
CA GLY A 89 9.60 1.50 -12.96
C GLY A 89 8.91 0.16 -12.73
N ARG A 90 8.18 -0.02 -11.61
CA ARG A 90 7.38 -1.22 -11.34
C ARG A 90 6.55 -1.68 -12.56
N THR A 91 6.62 -2.97 -12.88
CA THR A 91 5.93 -3.60 -14.02
C THR A 91 4.72 -4.44 -13.61
N VAL A 92 4.60 -4.79 -12.33
CA VAL A 92 3.55 -5.67 -11.81
C VAL A 92 2.47 -4.92 -11.02
N THR A 93 1.32 -5.58 -10.85
CA THR A 93 0.14 -5.02 -10.14
C THR A 93 -0.44 -5.95 -9.07
N SER A 94 0.28 -7.03 -8.78
CA SER A 94 -0.06 -8.04 -7.80
C SER A 94 1.23 -8.51 -7.12
N PRO A 95 1.16 -8.96 -5.85
CA PRO A 95 2.30 -9.58 -5.18
C PRO A 95 2.93 -10.69 -6.02
N GLN A 96 4.25 -10.71 -6.07
CA GLN A 96 5.06 -11.78 -6.66
C GLN A 96 5.62 -12.69 -5.56
N ALA A 97 6.37 -13.72 -5.97
CA ALA A 97 6.94 -14.70 -5.06
C ALA A 97 7.78 -14.07 -3.94
N ASP A 98 8.56 -13.03 -4.24
CA ASP A 98 9.37 -12.30 -3.25
C ASP A 98 8.50 -11.54 -2.24
N ASP A 99 7.50 -10.79 -2.72
CA ASP A 99 6.53 -10.09 -1.87
C ASP A 99 5.78 -11.07 -0.95
N ILE A 100 5.37 -12.24 -1.48
CA ILE A 100 4.69 -13.29 -0.74
C ILE A 100 5.61 -13.91 0.31
N ALA A 101 6.87 -14.20 -0.05
CA ALA A 101 7.86 -14.73 0.87
C ALA A 101 8.13 -13.74 2.02
N GLY A 102 8.23 -12.45 1.72
CA GLY A 102 8.41 -11.41 2.74
C GLY A 102 7.24 -11.34 3.72
N VAL A 103 5.99 -11.39 3.25
CA VAL A 103 4.82 -11.43 4.14
C VAL A 103 4.81 -12.71 4.98
N ASN A 104 5.10 -13.87 4.39
CA ASN A 104 5.12 -15.12 5.14
C ASN A 104 6.21 -15.13 6.22
N ASP A 105 7.39 -14.56 5.95
CA ASP A 105 8.48 -14.41 6.93
C ASP A 105 8.10 -13.48 8.08
N LEU A 106 7.37 -12.38 7.79
CA LEU A 106 6.90 -11.44 8.82
C LEU A 106 5.85 -12.04 9.77
N TYR A 107 5.07 -13.02 9.31
CA TYR A 107 3.91 -13.55 10.03
C TYR A 107 3.96 -15.06 10.29
N ASP A 108 5.11 -15.70 10.11
CA ASP A 108 5.37 -17.12 10.39
C ASP A 108 4.37 -18.11 9.71
N PHE A 109 4.11 -17.95 8.41
CA PHE A 109 3.24 -18.83 7.59
C PHE A 109 3.98 -19.87 6.73
#